data_AF-A0A128A5A6-F1
#
_entry.id   AF-A0A128A5A6-F1
#
_cell.length_a   1.000
_cell.length_b   1.000
_cell.length_c   1.000
_cell.angle_alpha   90.00
_cell.angle_beta   90.00
_cell.angle_gamma   90.00
#
_symmetry.space_group_name_H-M   'P 1'
#
loop_
_entity.id
_entity.type
_entity.pdbx_description
1 polymer ?
#
loop_
_entity_poly.entity_id
_entity_poly.type
_entity_poly.pdbx_seq_one_letter_code
_entity_poly.pdbx_strand_id
1 'polypeptide(L)'
;MTSNDKNEKFLKIQLILAVVPTFVTQLIAFYRIQKLVYGIIIEVIIFFVDLVIQMSISWPFGMIIALPISVLVPLYYVRKWTLEFNRAKSQF
;
A
#
# COMPACT_ATOMS: atom_id res chain seq x y z
N MET A 1 -16.37 -2.60 -31.15
CA MET A 1 -15.62 -1.80 -30.15
C MET A 1 -16.38 -1.71 -28.82
N THR A 2 -16.79 -2.83 -28.20
CA THR A 2 -17.66 -2.80 -27.00
C THR A 2 -17.30 -3.82 -25.90
N SER A 3 -16.49 -4.85 -26.20
CA SER A 3 -16.07 -5.84 -25.19
C SER A 3 -14.77 -5.47 -24.46
N ASN A 4 -13.78 -4.88 -25.16
CA ASN A 4 -12.48 -4.55 -24.56
C ASN A 4 -12.56 -3.49 -23.45
N ASP A 5 -13.32 -2.40 -23.66
CA ASP A 5 -13.48 -1.33 -22.66
C ASP A 5 -14.14 -1.81 -21.36
N LYS A 6 -15.09 -2.75 -21.47
CA LYS A 6 -15.77 -3.31 -20.31
C LYS A 6 -14.83 -4.20 -19.51
N ASN A 7 -14.02 -5.01 -20.18
CA ASN A 7 -13.02 -5.86 -19.53
C ASN A 7 -11.92 -5.03 -18.84
N GLU A 8 -11.45 -3.96 -19.47
CA GLU A 8 -10.44 -3.07 -18.88
C GLU A 8 -10.97 -2.34 -17.63
N LYS A 9 -12.21 -1.82 -17.68
CA LYS A 9 -12.86 -1.21 -16.51
C LYS A 9 -13.06 -2.21 -15.37
N PHE A 10 -13.46 -3.45 -15.68
CA PHE A 10 -13.67 -4.49 -14.68
C PHE A 10 -12.36 -4.90 -14.00
N LEU A 11 -11.28 -5.07 -14.78
CA LEU A 11 -9.94 -5.35 -14.25
C LEU A 11 -9.43 -4.21 -13.35
N LYS A 12 -9.63 -2.95 -13.74
CA LYS A 12 -9.29 -1.78 -12.90
C LYS A 12 -10.05 -1.79 -11.56
N ILE A 13 -11.35 -2.08 -11.59
CA ILE A 13 -12.19 -2.16 -10.38
C ILE A 13 -11.74 -3.31 -9.46
N GLN A 14 -11.54 -4.52 -10.01
CA GLN A 14 -11.07 -5.67 -9.23
C GLN A 14 -9.74 -5.39 -8.54
N LEU A 15 -8.84 -4.68 -9.21
CA LEU A 15 -7.55 -4.34 -8.66
C LEU A 15 -7.65 -3.32 -7.53
N ILE A 16 -8.46 -2.26 -7.68
CA ILE A 16 -8.75 -1.31 -6.59
C ILE A 16 -9.34 -2.06 -5.39
N LEU A 17 -10.28 -2.97 -5.63
CA LEU A 17 -10.88 -3.82 -4.58
C LEU A 17 -9.86 -4.74 -3.92
N ALA A 18 -8.77 -5.13 -4.59
CA ALA A 18 -7.70 -5.94 -4.01
C ALA A 18 -6.74 -5.13 -3.13
N VAL A 19 -6.55 -3.83 -3.41
CA VAL A 19 -5.68 -2.93 -2.61
C VAL A 19 -6.34 -2.53 -1.28
N VAL A 20 -7.67 -2.39 -1.24
CA VAL A 20 -8.40 -2.00 -0.02
C VAL A 20 -8.15 -2.95 1.17
N PRO A 21 -8.21 -4.29 1.01
CA PRO A 21 -7.84 -5.23 2.08
C PRO A 21 -6.39 -5.03 2.56
N THR A 22 -5.47 -4.71 1.66
CA THR A 22 -4.06 -4.50 1.98
C THR A 22 -3.86 -3.27 2.87
N PHE A 23 -4.50 -2.16 2.50
CA PHE A 23 -4.46 -0.91 3.28
C PHE A 23 -5.00 -1.08 4.70
N VAL A 24 -6.17 -1.74 4.85
CA VAL A 24 -6.79 -1.97 6.17
C VAL A 24 -5.89 -2.84 7.04
N THR A 25 -5.33 -3.92 6.48
CA THR A 25 -4.42 -4.81 7.22
C THR A 25 -3.12 -4.11 7.62
N GLN A 26 -2.56 -3.25 6.77
CA GLN A 26 -1.38 -2.44 7.07
C GLN A 26 -1.65 -1.43 8.21
N LEU A 27 -2.78 -0.73 8.18
CA LEU A 27 -3.17 0.20 9.24
C LEU A 27 -3.36 -0.49 10.60
N ILE A 28 -3.98 -1.66 10.62
CA ILE A 28 -4.12 -2.45 11.85
C ILE A 28 -2.74 -2.86 12.39
N ALA A 29 -1.80 -3.22 11.51
CA ALA A 29 -0.44 -3.55 11.92
C ALA A 29 0.29 -2.36 12.55
N PHE A 30 0.17 -1.17 11.96
CA PHE A 30 0.75 0.06 12.53
C PHE A 30 0.07 0.47 13.84
N TYR A 31 -1.24 0.28 13.97
CA TYR A 31 -1.97 0.51 15.21
C TYR A 31 -1.45 -0.39 16.35
N ARG A 32 -1.25 -1.68 16.07
CA ARG A 32 -0.78 -2.66 17.06
C ARG A 32 0.57 -2.30 17.68
N ILE A 33 1.45 -1.67 16.92
CA ILE A 33 2.79 -1.24 17.37
C ILE A 33 2.85 0.24 17.77
N GLN A 34 1.70 0.90 17.98
CA GLN A 34 1.59 2.30 18.38
C GLN A 34 2.26 3.30 17.40
N LYS A 35 2.32 2.95 16.11
CA LYS A 35 2.88 3.79 15.03
C LYS A 35 1.82 4.20 14.02
N LEU A 36 0.53 4.19 14.38
CA LEU A 36 -0.58 4.47 13.46
C LEU A 36 -0.41 5.80 12.69
N VAL A 37 -0.04 6.89 13.38
CA VAL A 37 0.17 8.19 12.74
C VAL A 37 1.26 8.13 11.66
N TYR A 38 2.37 7.46 11.96
CA TYR A 38 3.44 7.27 10.98
C TYR A 38 3.03 6.33 9.84
N GLY A 39 2.22 5.30 10.14
CA GLY A 39 1.60 4.44 9.13
C GLY A 39 0.75 5.22 8.15
N ILE A 40 -0.14 6.10 8.65
CA ILE A 40 -0.98 6.97 7.81
C ILE A 40 -0.11 7.87 6.93
N ILE A 41 0.96 8.46 7.47
CA ILE A 41 1.88 9.30 6.67
C ILE A 41 2.52 8.49 5.54
N ILE A 42 2.99 7.27 5.82
CA ILE A 42 3.57 6.38 4.79
C ILE A 42 2.57 6.10 3.69
N GLU A 43 1.35 5.73 4.05
CA GLU A 43 0.29 5.42 3.07
C GLU A 43 -0.06 6.62 2.20
N VAL A 44 -0.14 7.82 2.78
CA VAL A 44 -0.40 9.06 2.03
C VAL A 44 0.74 9.31 1.02
N ILE A 45 2.00 9.12 1.42
CA ILE A 45 3.15 9.26 0.51
C ILE A 45 3.06 8.25 -0.63
N ILE A 46 2.78 6.99 -0.32
CA ILE A 46 2.62 5.92 -1.32
C ILE A 46 1.51 6.27 -2.30
N PHE A 47 0.37 6.76 -1.83
CA PHE A 47 -0.73 7.19 -2.69
C PHE A 47 -0.30 8.27 -3.70
N PHE A 48 0.46 9.27 -3.26
CA PHE A 48 0.96 10.30 -4.18
C PHE A 48 1.99 9.75 -5.17
N VAL A 49 2.88 8.85 -4.74
CA VAL A 49 3.83 8.17 -5.62
C VAL A 49 3.08 7.35 -6.68
N ASP A 50 2.07 6.59 -6.28
CA ASP A 50 1.24 5.80 -7.19
C ASP A 50 0.49 6.67 -8.19
N LEU A 51 -0.03 7.82 -7.74
CA LEU A 51 -0.69 8.79 -8.62
C LEU A 51 0.30 9.36 -9.66
N VAL A 52 1.51 9.72 -9.25
CA VAL A 52 2.56 10.19 -10.17
C VAL A 52 2.94 9.10 -11.18
N ILE A 53 3.09 7.86 -10.73
CA ILE A 53 3.39 6.72 -11.61
C ILE A 53 2.28 6.52 -12.64
N GLN A 54 1.01 6.54 -12.22
CA GLN A 54 -0.12 6.32 -13.14
C GLN A 54 -0.34 7.48 -14.12
N MET A 55 -0.02 8.72 -13.72
CA MET A 55 -0.02 9.85 -14.66
C MET A 55 1.12 9.78 -15.68
N SER A 56 2.24 9.16 -15.32
CA SER A 56 3.45 9.12 -16.15
C SER A 56 3.54 7.87 -17.02
N ILE A 57 2.96 6.75 -16.57
CA ILE A 57 3.09 5.43 -17.19
C ILE A 57 1.68 4.86 -17.38
N SER A 58 1.37 4.51 -18.62
CA SER A 58 0.09 3.91 -18.98
C SER A 58 -0.12 2.55 -18.33
N TRP A 59 -1.40 2.22 -18.12
CA TRP A 59 -1.81 0.90 -17.67
C TRP A 59 -1.43 -0.17 -18.73
N PRO A 60 -0.94 -1.36 -18.33
CA PRO A 60 -0.75 -1.88 -16.97
C PRO A 60 0.66 -1.63 -16.37
N PHE A 61 1.59 -1.05 -17.12
CA PHE A 61 3.00 -0.97 -16.71
C PHE A 61 3.21 -0.14 -15.44
N GLY A 62 2.46 0.96 -15.27
CA GLY A 62 2.52 1.75 -14.04
C GLY A 62 2.10 0.94 -12.80
N MET A 63 1.15 0.02 -12.96
CA MET A 63 0.67 -0.82 -11.85
C MET A 63 1.68 -1.88 -11.43
N ILE A 64 2.47 -2.39 -12.38
CA ILE A 64 3.54 -3.36 -12.08
C ILE A 64 4.59 -2.74 -11.15
N ILE A 65 4.73 -1.41 -11.16
CA ILE A 65 5.65 -0.66 -10.30
C ILE A 65 4.96 -0.22 -9.00
N ALA A 66 3.75 0.33 -9.10
CA ALA A 66 2.99 0.86 -7.96
C ALA A 66 2.62 -0.23 -6.93
N LEU A 67 2.21 -1.42 -7.39
CA LEU A 67 1.79 -2.51 -6.49
C LEU A 67 2.92 -3.02 -5.57
N PRO A 68 4.13 -3.32 -6.05
CA PRO A 68 5.23 -3.66 -5.16
C PRO A 68 5.56 -2.56 -4.16
N ILE A 69 5.52 -1.29 -4.56
CA ILE A 69 5.83 -0.16 -3.66
C ILE A 69 4.81 -0.09 -2.53
N SER A 70 3.52 -0.12 -2.86
CA SER A 70 2.41 -0.06 -1.90
C SER A 70 2.37 -1.23 -0.92
N VAL A 71 2.96 -2.39 -1.24
CA VAL A 71 3.05 -3.53 -0.32
C VAL A 71 4.36 -3.57 0.45
N LEU A 72 5.49 -3.41 -0.24
CA LEU A 72 6.82 -3.63 0.33
C LEU A 72 7.22 -2.51 1.29
N VAL A 73 6.87 -1.25 0.98
CA VAL A 73 7.24 -0.11 1.82
C VAL A 73 6.55 -0.20 3.19
N PRO A 74 5.21 -0.37 3.30
CA PRO A 74 4.57 -0.53 4.60
C PRO A 74 5.08 -1.75 5.35
N LEU A 75 5.28 -2.89 4.66
CA LEU A 75 5.79 -4.11 5.27
C LEU A 75 7.18 -3.90 5.89
N TYR A 76 8.08 -3.20 5.21
CA TYR A 76 9.40 -2.86 5.73
C TYR A 76 9.31 -2.04 7.03
N TYR A 77 8.47 -1.00 7.04
CA TYR A 77 8.29 -0.14 8.22
C TYR A 77 7.61 -0.86 9.38
N VAL A 78 6.57 -1.67 9.11
CA VAL A 78 5.95 -2.53 10.13
C VAL A 78 7.00 -3.43 10.75
N ARG A 79 7.84 -4.11 9.95
CA ARG A 79 8.89 -4.99 10.47
C ARG A 79 9.91 -4.23 11.31
N LYS A 80 10.42 -3.11 10.80
CA LYS A 80 11.39 -2.27 11.50
C LYS A 80 10.87 -1.81 12.86
N TRP A 81 9.68 -1.22 12.89
CA TRP A 81 9.11 -0.68 14.13
C TRP A 81 8.60 -1.77 15.08
N THR A 82 8.23 -2.94 14.57
CA THR A 82 7.92 -4.10 15.43
C THR A 82 9.17 -4.54 16.20
N LEU A 83 10.35 -4.56 15.57
CA LEU A 83 11.60 -4.88 16.26
C LEU A 83 11.97 -3.83 17.32
N GLU A 84 11.76 -2.54 17.01
CA GLU A 84 11.94 -1.45 17.99
C GLU A 84 10.97 -1.57 19.17
N PHE A 85 9.69 -1.85 18.90
CA PHE A 85 8.66 -2.03 19.92
C PHE A 85 8.97 -3.21 20.85
N ASN A 86 9.40 -4.35 20.29
CA ASN A 86 9.77 -5.53 21.09
C ASN A 86 11.01 -5.30 21.95
N ARG A 87 12.02 -4.58 21.44
CA ARG A 87 13.20 -4.19 22.22
C ARG A 87 12.85 -3.28 23.38
N ALA A 88 12.03 -2.26 23.13
CA ALA A 88 11.56 -1.34 24.17
C ALA A 88 10.76 -2.09 25.25
N LYS A 89 9.89 -3.03 24.85
CA LYS A 89 9.11 -3.85 25.79
C LYS A 89 9.97 -4.82 26.62
N SER A 90 11.07 -5.32 26.07
CA SER A 90 11.98 -6.24 26.78
C SER A 90 12.92 -5.55 27.78
N GLN A 91 13.00 -4.21 27.76
CA GLN A 91 13.84 -3.43 28.67
C GLN A 91 13.09 -2.94 29.93
N PHE A 92 11.79 -3.23 30.04
CA PHE A 92 10.97 -3.01 31.22
C PHE A 92 10.53 -4.36 31.79
#